data_AF-A0A831JK43-F1
#
_entry.id   AF-A0A831JK43-F1
#
_cell.length_a   1.000
_cell.length_b   1.000
_cell.length_c   1.000
_cell.angle_alpha   90.00
_cell.angle_beta   90.00
_cell.angle_gamma   90.00
#
_symmetry.space_group_name_H-M   'P 1'
#
loop_
_entity.id
_entity.type
_entity.pdbx_description
1 polymer ?
#
loop_
_entity_poly.entity_id
_entity_poly.type
_entity_poly.pdbx_seq_one_letter_code
_entity_poly.pdbx_strand_id
1 'polypeptide(L)'
;FPTETYFSEDGLALDILAEILKYRLIILLREANRIFRNGVYHTPVDTDRSFVHGLIVAEVASRSEEYIKYCETIILQEFARLREELVSKEVFEGFRSAARFQPLVAFKSYPDILAHLIMAAAANGDKDMKHLNSFKERFARVTRNSLRNVANKYFTKEYVRVLIRPA
;
A
#
# COMPACT_ATOMS: atom_id res chain seq x y z
N PHE A 1 -8.43 3.29 3.43
CA PHE A 1 -9.21 3.99 2.41
C PHE A 1 -9.79 2.96 1.44
N PRO A 2 -11.09 3.08 1.08
CA PRO A 2 -11.67 2.28 0.01
C PRO A 2 -10.99 2.59 -1.31
N THR A 3 -10.71 1.54 -2.09
CA THR A 3 -10.14 1.62 -3.44
C THR A 3 -10.93 0.70 -4.39
N GLU A 4 -10.53 0.67 -5.65
CA GLU A 4 -11.18 -0.18 -6.64
C GLU A 4 -10.75 -1.66 -6.55
N THR A 5 -11.46 -2.47 -7.31
CA THR A 5 -11.31 -3.93 -7.37
C THR A 5 -9.96 -4.40 -7.92
N TYR A 6 -9.75 -5.72 -7.89
CA TYR A 6 -8.60 -6.39 -8.48
C TYR A 6 -8.28 -5.96 -9.92
N PHE A 7 -9.30 -5.69 -10.75
CA PHE A 7 -9.10 -5.35 -12.16
C PHE A 7 -8.80 -3.87 -12.42
N SER A 8 -8.72 -3.03 -11.39
CA SER A 8 -8.46 -1.61 -11.55
C SER A 8 -7.10 -1.34 -12.21
N GLU A 9 -7.07 -0.41 -13.16
CA GLU A 9 -5.83 0.13 -13.74
C GLU A 9 -5.01 0.92 -12.69
N ASP A 10 -5.65 1.38 -11.61
CA ASP A 10 -5.00 2.12 -10.53
C ASP A 10 -4.24 1.21 -9.55
N GLY A 11 -4.45 -0.12 -9.61
CA GLY A 11 -3.93 -1.06 -8.63
C GLY A 11 -2.41 -0.98 -8.44
N LEU A 12 -1.65 -0.89 -9.54
CA LEU A 12 -0.19 -0.82 -9.48
C LEU A 12 0.33 0.52 -8.97
N ALA A 13 -0.41 1.60 -9.21
CA ALA A 13 -0.10 2.89 -8.62
C ALA A 13 -0.35 2.88 -7.10
N LEU A 14 -1.43 2.22 -6.66
CA LEU A 14 -1.71 1.99 -5.23
C LEU A 14 -0.61 1.14 -4.56
N ASP A 15 -0.12 0.09 -5.22
CA ASP A 15 1.01 -0.72 -4.73
C ASP A 15 2.26 0.14 -4.48
N ILE A 16 2.61 1.02 -5.43
CA ILE A 16 3.77 1.92 -5.27
C ILE A 16 3.52 2.96 -4.18
N LEU A 17 2.32 3.55 -4.11
CA LEU A 17 1.96 4.50 -3.04
C LEU A 17 2.04 3.83 -1.67
N ALA A 18 1.62 2.58 -1.55
CA ALA A 18 1.70 1.82 -0.31
C ALA A 18 3.15 1.61 0.14
N GLU A 19 4.06 1.25 -0.76
CA GLU A 19 5.49 1.11 -0.43
C GLU A 19 6.13 2.45 -0.01
N ILE A 20 5.74 3.56 -0.67
CA ILE A 20 6.18 4.91 -0.26
C ILE A 20 5.67 5.25 1.15
N LEU A 21 4.37 5.06 1.40
CA LEU A 21 3.76 5.32 2.70
C LEU A 21 4.39 4.45 3.79
N LYS A 22 4.57 3.16 3.51
CA LYS A 22 5.19 2.20 4.43
C LYS A 22 6.56 2.68 4.88
N TYR A 23 7.41 3.09 3.96
CA TYR A 23 8.72 3.64 4.29
C TYR A 23 8.63 4.92 5.13
N ARG A 24 7.81 5.90 4.72
CA ARG A 24 7.66 7.17 5.45
C ARG A 24 7.14 6.95 6.86
N LEU A 25 6.15 6.07 7.04
CA LEU A 25 5.56 5.76 8.33
C LEU A 25 6.50 4.96 9.22
N ILE A 26 7.31 4.05 8.67
CA ILE A 26 8.39 3.40 9.44
C ILE A 26 9.36 4.44 10.00
N ILE A 27 9.81 5.40 9.18
CA ILE A 27 10.69 6.46 9.67
C ILE A 27 10.01 7.28 10.77
N LEU A 28 8.81 7.78 10.52
CA LEU A 28 8.14 8.72 11.43
C LEU A 28 7.65 8.08 12.73
N LEU A 29 7.10 6.86 12.66
CA LEU A 29 6.43 6.21 13.79
C LEU A 29 7.29 5.19 14.52
N ARG A 30 8.33 4.67 13.86
CA ARG A 30 9.23 3.65 14.44
C ARG A 30 10.64 4.16 14.65
N GLU A 31 11.32 4.66 13.62
CA GLU A 31 12.73 5.05 13.74
C GLU A 31 12.93 6.37 14.47
N ALA A 32 12.09 7.38 14.20
CA ALA A 32 12.14 8.68 14.86
C ALA A 32 11.60 8.64 16.29
N ASN A 33 10.90 7.57 16.67
CA ASN A 33 10.33 7.44 17.99
C ASN A 33 11.40 7.06 19.02
N ARG A 34 11.72 8.02 19.90
CA ARG A 34 12.71 7.85 20.97
C ARG A 34 12.12 7.35 22.30
N ILE A 35 10.81 7.13 22.37
CA ILE A 35 10.12 6.72 23.60
C ILE A 35 10.03 5.20 23.63
N PHE A 36 10.95 4.52 24.29
CA PHE A 36 11.02 3.03 24.34
C PHE A 36 9.74 2.32 24.83
N ARG A 37 8.87 3.02 25.58
CA ARG A 37 7.63 2.46 26.16
C ARG A 37 6.44 2.46 25.20
N ASN A 38 6.50 3.28 24.15
CA ASN A 38 5.46 3.42 23.13
C ASN A 38 6.12 3.16 21.77
N GLY A 39 5.47 2.45 20.87
CA GLY A 39 6.05 2.22 19.55
C GLY A 39 5.08 1.54 18.62
N VAL A 40 5.46 1.48 17.34
CA VAL A 40 4.76 0.73 16.31
C VAL A 40 5.55 -0.54 16.02
N TYR A 41 4.91 -1.70 16.20
CA TYR A 41 5.55 -3.01 16.09
C TYR A 41 5.30 -3.73 14.74
N HIS A 42 4.53 -3.13 13.83
CA HIS A 42 4.03 -3.76 12.61
C HIS A 42 4.32 -2.95 11.32
N THR A 43 4.13 -3.57 10.16
CA THR A 43 4.22 -2.96 8.82
C THR A 43 3.04 -2.04 8.60
N PRO A 44 3.26 -0.73 8.43
CA PRO A 44 2.17 0.21 8.60
C PRO A 44 1.29 0.37 7.39
N VAL A 45 1.50 -0.34 6.26
CA VAL A 45 0.68 -0.16 5.06
C VAL A 45 0.61 -1.42 4.21
N ASP A 46 -0.61 -1.80 3.84
CA ASP A 46 -0.93 -2.93 2.95
C ASP A 46 -2.02 -2.53 1.95
N THR A 47 -2.10 -3.27 0.83
CA THR A 47 -3.16 -3.10 -0.16
C THR A 47 -3.83 -4.41 -0.49
N ASP A 48 -5.09 -4.53 -0.14
CA ASP A 48 -5.91 -5.70 -0.41
C ASP A 48 -6.92 -5.40 -1.52
N ARG A 49 -7.11 -6.35 -2.43
CA ARG A 49 -8.08 -6.22 -3.53
C ARG A 49 -8.81 -7.53 -3.75
N SER A 50 -10.12 -7.41 -3.89
CA SER A 50 -11.01 -8.49 -4.30
C SER A 50 -11.72 -8.13 -5.61
N PHE A 51 -12.52 -9.05 -6.14
CA PHE A 51 -13.41 -8.79 -7.28
C PHE A 51 -14.52 -7.77 -6.96
N VAL A 52 -14.83 -7.53 -5.68
CA VAL A 52 -15.91 -6.62 -5.24
C VAL A 52 -15.39 -5.24 -4.86
N HIS A 53 -14.26 -5.19 -4.16
CA HIS A 53 -13.72 -3.95 -3.57
C HIS A 53 -12.21 -4.06 -3.34
N GLY A 54 -11.57 -2.92 -3.14
CA GLY A 54 -10.19 -2.84 -2.66
C GLY A 54 -10.03 -1.92 -1.46
N LEU A 55 -8.89 -2.05 -0.81
CA LEU A 55 -8.47 -1.25 0.33
C LEU A 55 -6.98 -0.93 0.21
N ILE A 56 -6.62 0.27 0.63
CA ILE A 56 -5.28 0.57 1.15
C ILE A 56 -5.41 0.85 2.63
N VAL A 57 -4.72 0.08 3.44
CA VAL A 57 -4.87 0.07 4.89
C VAL A 57 -3.56 0.51 5.48
N ALA A 58 -3.63 1.38 6.49
CA ALA A 58 -2.47 1.67 7.32
C ALA A 58 -2.70 1.16 8.75
N GLU A 59 -1.81 0.30 9.24
CA GLU A 59 -2.01 -0.44 10.48
C GLU A 59 -0.91 -0.14 11.49
N VAL A 60 -1.31 0.24 12.70
CA VAL A 60 -0.36 0.48 13.79
C VAL A 60 -0.85 -0.16 15.07
N ALA A 61 0.08 -0.73 15.82
CA ALA A 61 -0.18 -1.31 17.13
C ALA A 61 0.75 -0.67 18.14
N SER A 62 0.19 -0.20 19.25
CA SER A 62 0.93 0.42 20.36
C SER A 62 0.29 0.11 21.70
N ARG A 63 1.07 0.22 22.78
CA ARG A 63 0.60 0.03 24.16
C ARG A 63 -0.15 1.25 24.72
N SER A 64 0.05 2.43 24.13
CA SER A 64 -0.57 3.68 24.56
C SER A 64 -1.66 4.12 23.60
N GLU A 65 -2.88 4.28 24.10
CA GLU A 65 -4.00 4.82 23.32
C GLU A 65 -3.75 6.26 22.88
N GLU A 66 -3.10 7.07 23.72
CA GLU A 66 -2.70 8.43 23.35
C GLU A 66 -1.73 8.40 22.15
N TYR A 67 -0.78 7.47 22.15
CA TYR A 67 0.15 7.31 21.05
C TYR A 67 -0.54 6.84 19.76
N ILE A 68 -1.59 6.01 19.86
CA ILE A 68 -2.40 5.64 18.70
C ILE A 68 -3.06 6.86 18.04
N LYS A 69 -3.57 7.83 18.82
CA LYS A 69 -4.13 9.08 18.26
C LYS A 69 -3.07 9.93 17.55
N TYR A 70 -1.86 9.97 18.10
CA TYR A 70 -0.71 10.58 17.43
C TYR A 70 -0.39 9.87 16.11
N CYS A 71 -0.27 8.54 16.12
CA CYS A 71 -0.01 7.76 14.90
C CYS A 71 -1.09 8.00 13.84
N GLU A 72 -2.37 7.99 14.21
CA GLU A 72 -3.48 8.28 13.30
C GLU A 72 -3.30 9.65 12.63
N THR A 73 -2.95 10.67 13.41
CA THR A 73 -2.71 12.03 12.87
C THR A 73 -1.59 12.03 11.83
N ILE A 74 -0.46 11.38 12.14
CA ILE A 74 0.68 11.27 11.22
C ILE A 74 0.32 10.49 9.96
N ILE A 75 -0.43 9.38 10.10
CA ILE A 75 -0.90 8.59 8.97
C ILE A 75 -1.72 9.48 8.03
N LEU A 76 -2.75 10.13 8.55
CA LEU A 76 -3.62 10.98 7.73
C LEU A 76 -2.85 12.14 7.07
N GLN A 77 -1.86 12.71 7.76
CA GLN A 77 -0.97 13.72 7.19
C GLN A 77 -0.16 13.18 6.02
N GLU A 78 0.42 11.98 6.11
CA GLU A 78 1.18 11.40 5.01
C GLU A 78 0.32 11.01 3.81
N PHE A 79 -0.91 10.54 4.04
CA PHE A 79 -1.89 10.33 2.97
C PHE A 79 -2.26 11.66 2.27
N ALA A 80 -2.51 12.73 3.03
CA ALA A 80 -2.77 14.06 2.47
C ALA A 80 -1.57 14.61 1.70
N ARG A 81 -0.36 14.41 2.23
CA ARG A 81 0.88 14.85 1.60
C ARG A 81 1.10 14.22 0.22
N LEU A 82 0.73 12.95 0.03
CA LEU A 82 0.80 12.31 -1.30
C LEU A 82 -0.21 12.85 -2.32
N ARG A 83 -1.23 13.57 -1.87
CA ARG A 83 -2.16 14.29 -2.75
C ARG A 83 -1.62 15.64 -3.18
N GLU A 84 -1.01 16.34 -2.23
CA GLU A 84 -0.56 17.73 -2.37
C GLU A 84 0.82 17.82 -3.03
N GLU A 85 1.73 16.91 -2.69
CA GLU A 85 3.11 16.91 -3.17
C GLU A 85 3.31 15.87 -4.28
N LEU A 86 3.98 16.30 -5.36
CA LEU A 86 4.42 15.35 -6.39
C LEU A 86 5.60 14.54 -5.83
N VAL A 87 5.49 13.22 -5.89
CA VAL A 87 6.59 12.31 -5.53
C VAL A 87 7.84 12.64 -6.36
N SER A 88 8.99 12.78 -5.70
CA SER A 88 10.26 13.07 -6.39
C SER A 88 10.63 11.94 -7.35
N LYS A 89 11.51 12.23 -8.33
CA LYS A 89 11.92 11.22 -9.31
C LYS A 89 12.65 10.05 -8.63
N GLU A 90 13.49 10.37 -7.67
CA GLU A 90 14.34 9.44 -6.92
C GLU A 90 13.48 8.50 -6.08
N VAL A 91 12.51 9.05 -5.34
CA VAL A 91 11.54 8.27 -4.56
C VAL A 91 10.72 7.38 -5.47
N PHE A 92 10.22 7.94 -6.58
CA PHE A 92 9.43 7.17 -7.54
C PHE A 92 10.21 5.96 -8.10
N GLU A 93 11.41 6.17 -8.64
CA GLU A 93 12.20 5.07 -9.22
C GLU A 93 12.62 4.05 -8.16
N GLY A 94 12.96 4.50 -6.94
CA GLY A 94 13.32 3.63 -5.82
C GLY A 94 12.18 2.68 -5.43
N PHE A 95 10.99 3.22 -5.14
CA PHE A 95 9.85 2.41 -4.69
C PHE A 95 9.15 1.67 -5.83
N ARG A 96 9.25 2.18 -7.06
CA ARG A 96 8.86 1.42 -8.26
C ARG A 96 9.71 0.15 -8.39
N SER A 97 11.02 0.23 -8.17
CA SER A 97 11.87 -0.97 -8.20
C SER A 97 11.48 -1.98 -7.11
N ALA A 98 11.19 -1.49 -5.89
CA ALA A 98 10.75 -2.33 -4.77
C ALA A 98 9.41 -3.03 -5.06
N ALA A 99 8.39 -2.30 -5.50
CA ALA A 99 7.08 -2.85 -5.85
C ALA A 99 7.14 -3.85 -7.01
N ARG A 100 8.10 -3.66 -7.93
CA ARG A 100 8.35 -4.58 -9.05
C ARG A 100 8.99 -5.89 -8.61
N PHE A 101 9.77 -5.87 -7.53
CA PHE A 101 10.62 -6.99 -7.14
C PHE A 101 9.77 -8.20 -6.74
N GLN A 102 8.75 -8.02 -5.89
CA GLN A 102 7.98 -9.15 -5.34
C GLN A 102 7.29 -10.00 -6.42
N PRO A 103 6.54 -9.44 -7.40
CA PRO A 103 5.85 -10.26 -8.39
C PRO A 103 6.83 -10.95 -9.34
N LEU A 104 7.84 -10.24 -9.86
CA LEU A 104 8.78 -10.83 -10.83
C LEU A 104 9.66 -11.91 -10.22
N VAL A 105 10.00 -11.77 -8.95
CA VAL A 105 10.79 -12.76 -8.22
C VAL A 105 9.94 -13.99 -7.92
N ALA A 106 8.65 -13.84 -7.62
CA ALA A 106 7.72 -14.96 -7.51
C ALA A 106 7.69 -15.81 -8.79
N PHE A 107 7.56 -15.16 -9.96
CA PHE A 107 7.61 -15.85 -11.26
C PHE A 107 8.92 -16.59 -11.54
N LYS A 108 10.04 -16.13 -10.99
CA LYS A 108 11.37 -16.69 -11.30
C LYS A 108 11.84 -17.76 -10.31
N SER A 109 11.53 -17.61 -9.03
CA SER A 109 12.29 -18.30 -7.98
C SER A 109 11.47 -18.79 -6.78
N TYR A 110 10.19 -18.45 -6.68
CA TYR A 110 9.36 -18.80 -5.52
C TYR A 110 8.02 -19.40 -5.98
N PRO A 111 7.99 -20.71 -6.28
CA PRO A 111 6.81 -21.36 -6.83
C PRO A 111 5.61 -21.35 -5.88
N ASP A 112 5.84 -21.33 -4.58
CA ASP A 112 4.82 -21.16 -3.54
C ASP A 112 4.16 -19.79 -3.59
N ILE A 113 4.95 -18.72 -3.73
CA ILE A 113 4.43 -17.35 -3.88
C ILE A 113 3.67 -17.22 -5.20
N LEU A 114 4.22 -17.79 -6.29
CA LEU A 114 3.55 -17.80 -7.59
C LEU A 114 2.21 -18.55 -7.54
N ALA A 115 2.14 -19.71 -6.87
CA ALA A 115 0.90 -20.45 -6.70
C ALA A 115 -0.15 -19.60 -5.97
N HIS A 116 0.23 -18.87 -4.91
CA HIS A 116 -0.67 -17.93 -4.24
C HIS A 116 -1.17 -16.81 -5.16
N LEU A 117 -0.29 -16.24 -6.00
CA LEU A 117 -0.70 -15.21 -6.97
C LEU A 117 -1.71 -15.76 -8.00
N ILE A 118 -1.49 -16.97 -8.50
CA ILE A 118 -2.41 -17.63 -9.45
C ILE A 118 -3.76 -17.92 -8.78
N MET A 119 -3.75 -18.46 -7.56
CA MET A 119 -4.98 -18.72 -6.81
C MET A 119 -5.75 -17.43 -6.53
N ALA A 120 -5.07 -16.36 -6.11
CA ALA A 120 -5.69 -15.06 -5.89
C ALA A 120 -6.25 -14.45 -7.18
N ALA A 121 -5.54 -14.56 -8.30
CA ALA A 121 -6.02 -14.09 -9.61
C ALA A 121 -7.29 -14.87 -10.04
N ALA A 122 -7.25 -16.21 -9.95
CA ALA A 122 -8.40 -17.06 -10.28
C ALA A 122 -9.62 -16.75 -9.41
N ALA A 123 -9.42 -16.62 -8.08
CA ALA A 123 -10.48 -16.30 -7.13
C ALA A 123 -11.10 -14.92 -7.39
N ASN A 124 -10.34 -13.99 -7.96
CA ASN A 124 -10.82 -12.67 -8.37
C ASN A 124 -11.40 -12.62 -9.79
N GLY A 125 -11.53 -13.76 -10.47
CA GLY A 125 -12.16 -13.86 -11.78
C GLY A 125 -11.21 -13.73 -12.98
N ASP A 126 -9.90 -13.61 -12.77
CA ASP A 126 -8.90 -13.60 -13.85
C ASP A 126 -8.58 -15.03 -14.31
N LYS A 127 -9.61 -15.72 -14.83
CA LYS A 127 -9.55 -17.15 -15.18
C LYS A 127 -8.45 -17.48 -16.20
N ASP A 128 -8.20 -16.56 -17.13
CA ASP A 128 -7.18 -16.70 -18.17
C ASP A 128 -5.81 -16.11 -17.76
N MET A 129 -5.67 -15.63 -16.52
CA MET A 129 -4.46 -14.98 -16.00
C MET A 129 -4.02 -13.77 -16.84
N LYS A 130 -4.92 -13.12 -17.57
CA LYS A 130 -4.60 -11.99 -18.47
C LYS A 130 -4.16 -10.78 -17.68
N HIS A 131 -4.84 -10.50 -16.57
CA HIS A 131 -4.47 -9.39 -15.71
C HIS A 131 -3.14 -9.69 -15.00
N LEU A 132 -2.98 -10.90 -14.45
CA LEU A 132 -1.73 -11.32 -13.82
C LEU A 132 -0.53 -11.28 -14.78
N ASN A 133 -0.66 -11.85 -15.98
CA ASN A 133 0.43 -11.93 -16.98
C ASN A 133 0.77 -10.57 -17.60
N SER A 134 -0.18 -9.65 -17.70
CA SER A 134 0.07 -8.28 -18.20
C SER A 134 0.73 -7.35 -17.17
N PHE A 135 1.10 -7.85 -15.99
CA PHE A 135 1.73 -7.06 -14.92
C PHE A 135 2.86 -6.17 -15.43
N LYS A 136 3.82 -6.72 -16.19
CA LYS A 136 5.00 -5.97 -16.67
C LYS A 136 4.60 -4.77 -17.53
N GLU A 137 3.61 -4.94 -18.39
CA GLU A 137 3.14 -3.90 -19.31
C GLU A 137 2.37 -2.81 -18.56
N ARG A 138 1.44 -3.21 -17.68
CA ARG A 138 0.68 -2.28 -16.83
C ARG A 138 1.62 -1.50 -15.90
N PHE A 139 2.62 -2.17 -15.34
CA PHE A 139 3.63 -1.57 -14.47
C PHE A 139 4.53 -0.56 -15.21
N ALA A 140 4.78 -0.78 -16.49
CA ALA A 140 5.53 0.17 -17.33
C ALA A 140 4.82 1.52 -17.49
N ARG A 141 3.47 1.50 -17.47
CA ARG A 141 2.61 2.69 -17.66
C ARG A 141 2.47 3.56 -16.43
N VAL A 142 2.82 3.06 -15.24
CA VAL A 142 2.75 3.86 -14.01
C VAL A 142 3.79 4.98 -14.06
N THR A 143 3.33 6.20 -13.82
CA THR A 143 4.12 7.43 -13.80
C THR A 143 3.89 8.21 -12.50
N ARG A 144 4.77 9.17 -12.19
CA ARG A 144 4.57 10.09 -11.06
C ARG A 144 3.23 10.83 -11.10
N ASN A 145 2.79 11.23 -12.30
CA ASN A 145 1.49 11.89 -12.46
C ASN A 145 0.33 10.93 -12.16
N SER A 146 0.42 9.67 -12.60
CA SER A 146 -0.59 8.67 -12.23
C SER A 146 -0.64 8.42 -10.72
N LEU A 147 0.50 8.41 -10.02
CA LEU A 147 0.50 8.31 -8.55
C LEU A 147 -0.26 9.47 -7.91
N ARG A 148 -0.03 10.71 -8.35
CA ARG A 148 -0.74 11.89 -7.84
C ARG A 148 -2.24 11.82 -8.14
N ASN A 149 -2.62 11.37 -9.33
CA ASN A 149 -4.03 11.24 -9.72
C ASN A 149 -4.74 10.18 -8.86
N VAL A 150 -4.10 9.02 -8.66
CA VAL A 150 -4.60 7.93 -7.82
C VAL A 150 -4.69 8.36 -6.36
N ALA A 151 -3.67 9.03 -5.82
CA ALA A 151 -3.72 9.57 -4.46
C ALA A 151 -4.89 10.55 -4.30
N ASN A 152 -5.10 11.46 -5.26
CA ASN A 152 -6.23 12.40 -5.21
C ASN A 152 -7.59 11.73 -5.33
N LYS A 153 -7.69 10.63 -6.08
CA LYS A 153 -8.91 9.84 -6.24
C LYS A 153 -9.31 9.11 -4.95
N TYR A 154 -8.35 8.49 -4.25
CA TYR A 154 -8.66 7.57 -3.14
C TYR A 154 -8.36 8.10 -1.74
N PHE A 155 -7.40 9.02 -1.56
CA PHE A 155 -7.00 9.47 -0.22
C PHE A 155 -7.86 10.66 0.25
N THR A 156 -9.18 10.45 0.21
CA THR A 156 -10.19 11.49 0.48
C THR A 156 -10.40 11.68 1.99
N LYS A 157 -11.46 12.39 2.41
CA LYS A 157 -11.85 12.43 3.83
C LYS A 157 -12.62 11.18 4.26
N GLU A 158 -13.01 10.34 3.30
CA GLU A 158 -13.80 9.14 3.52
C GLU A 158 -12.85 7.96 3.78
N TYR A 159 -12.66 7.64 5.05
CA TYR A 159 -11.90 6.47 5.48
C TYR A 159 -12.59 5.78 6.64
N VAL A 160 -12.29 4.49 6.78
CA VAL A 160 -12.73 3.69 7.91
C VAL A 160 -11.61 3.66 8.93
N ARG A 161 -11.97 3.89 10.20
CA ARG A 161 -11.08 3.80 11.35
C ARG A 161 -11.51 2.61 12.20
N VAL A 162 -10.57 1.73 12.53
CA VAL A 162 -10.80 0.59 13.42
C VAL A 162 -9.82 0.70 14.59
N LEU A 163 -10.34 0.61 15.81
CA LEU A 163 -9.53 0.58 17.03
C LEU A 163 -9.87 -0.68 17.82
N ILE A 164 -8.90 -1.56 17.97
CA ILE A 164 -9.01 -2.80 18.74
C ILE A 164 -8.28 -2.60 20.07
N ARG A 165 -8.95 -2.91 21.18
CA ARG A 165 -8.40 -2.83 22.53
C ARG A 165 -8.49 -4.20 23.23
N PRO A 166 -7.56 -4.52 24.15
CA PRO A 166 -7.78 -5.62 25.09
C PRO A 166 -9.11 -5.41 25.85
N ALA A 167 -9.79 -6.52 26.17
CA ALA A 167 -11.00 -6.52 26.98
C ALA A 167 -10.71 -6.16 28.44
#